data_AF-A0A1Z8RM38-F1
#
_entry.id   AF-A0A1Z8RM38-F1
#
_cell.length_a   1.000
_cell.length_b   1.000
_cell.length_c   1.000
_cell.angle_alpha   90.00
_cell.angle_beta   90.00
_cell.angle_gamma   90.00
#
_symmetry.space_group_name_H-M   'P 1'
#
loop_
_entity.id
_entity.type
_entity.pdbx_description
1 polymer ?
#
loop_
_entity_poly.entity_id
_entity_poly.type
_entity_poly.pdbx_seq_one_letter_code
_entity_poly.pdbx_strand_id
1 'polypeptide(L)' 'MQLVQLFENQSAFETYEVKAIAFTIDSPAKLRKFVKKHSIGYPILGDTNGNVAEVSDVRNESKATTASEQRN' A
#
# COMPACT_ATOMS: atom_id res chain seq x y z
N MET A 1 6.39 7.49 9.41
CA MET A 1 6.32 6.17 8.72
C MET A 1 4.93 5.61 8.96
N GLN A 2 3.98 5.87 8.04
CA GLN A 2 2.53 5.70 8.27
C GLN A 2 2.12 4.24 8.57
N LEU A 3 2.72 3.25 7.90
CA LEU A 3 2.44 1.82 8.16
C LEU A 3 2.88 1.36 9.56
N VAL A 4 3.99 1.91 10.08
CA VAL A 4 4.45 1.56 11.43
C VAL A 4 3.57 2.21 12.49
N GLN A 5 3.11 3.44 12.25
CA GLN A 5 2.15 4.11 13.13
C GLN A 5 0.82 3.36 13.20
N LEU A 6 0.36 2.75 12.11
CA LEU A 6 -0.83 1.91 12.12
C LEU A 6 -0.65 0.68 13.02
N PHE A 7 0.53 0.05 12.96
CA PHE A 7 0.87 -1.09 13.81
C PHE A 7 0.92 -0.69 15.29
N GLU A 8 1.54 0.44 15.63
CA GLU A 8 1.62 0.96 17.00
C GLU A 8 0.23 1.21 17.62
N ASN A 9 -0.80 1.44 16.79
CA ASN A 9 -2.17 1.69 17.23
C ASN A 9 -3.11 0.49 16.99
N GLN A 10 -2.58 -0.69 16.62
CA GLN A 10 -3.39 -1.86 16.26
C GLN A 10 -4.38 -2.25 17.37
N SER A 11 -3.96 -2.20 18.63
CA SER A 11 -4.80 -2.52 19.80
C SER A 11 -6.02 -1.61 19.94
N ALA A 12 -5.94 -0.37 19.47
CA ALA A 12 -7.08 0.54 19.47
C ALA A 12 -8.17 0.09 18.49
N PHE A 13 -7.79 -0.47 17.33
CA PHE A 13 -8.75 -1.01 16.35
C PHE A 13 -9.39 -2.32 16.84
N GLU A 14 -8.61 -3.18 17.50
CA GLU A 14 -9.10 -4.44 18.07
C GLU A 14 -10.18 -4.22 19.13
N THR A 15 -10.10 -3.12 19.90
CA THR A 15 -11.13 -2.71 20.88
C THR A 15 -12.51 -2.50 20.25
N TYR A 16 -12.55 -2.14 18.96
CA TYR A 16 -13.79 -1.93 18.21
C TYR A 16 -14.09 -3.06 17.23
N GLU A 17 -13.46 -4.22 17.39
CA GLU A 17 -13.58 -5.38 16.48
C GLU A 17 -13.18 -5.06 15.03
N VAL A 18 -12.38 -4.00 14.83
CA VAL A 18 -11.90 -3.59 13.51
C VAL A 18 -10.58 -4.29 13.20
N LYS A 19 -10.50 -4.91 12.03
CA LYS A 19 -9.28 -5.55 11.52
C LYS A 19 -8.58 -4.64 10.53
N ALA A 20 -7.31 -4.36 10.77
CA ALA A 20 -6.47 -3.63 9.84
C ALA A 20 -5.93 -4.55 8.73
N ILE A 21 -5.97 -4.07 7.49
CA ILE A 21 -5.29 -4.66 6.34
C ILE A 21 -4.69 -3.53 5.51
N ALA A 22 -3.50 -3.75 4.96
CA ALA A 22 -2.89 -2.80 4.03
C ALA A 22 -2.61 -3.48 2.68
N PHE A 23 -2.49 -2.67 1.63
CA PHE A 23 -1.98 -3.12 0.34
C PHE A 23 -1.06 -2.05 -0.28
N THR A 24 -0.16 -2.48 -1.15
CA THR A 24 0.77 -1.61 -1.90
C THR A 24 1.06 -2.24 -3.27
N ILE A 25 1.49 -1.44 -4.23
CA ILE A 25 1.90 -1.89 -5.57
C ILE A 25 3.30 -2.55 -5.55
N ASP A 26 3.94 -2.64 -4.37
CA ASP A 26 5.23 -3.33 -4.21
C ASP A 26 5.14 -4.85 -4.37
N SER A 27 6.28 -5.45 -4.76
CA SER A 27 6.41 -6.90 -4.85
C SER A 27 6.39 -7.58 -3.48
N PRO A 28 5.87 -8.82 -3.39
CA PRO A 28 5.90 -9.60 -2.15
C PRO A 28 7.30 -9.75 -1.54
N ALA A 29 8.35 -9.77 -2.38
CA ALA A 29 9.73 -9.85 -1.91
C ALA A 29 10.19 -8.59 -1.17
N LYS A 30 9.80 -7.39 -1.64
CA LYS A 30 10.08 -6.13 -0.94
C LYS A 30 9.28 -6.05 0.37
N LEU A 31 8.01 -6.44 0.32
CA LEU A 31 7.11 -6.45 1.48
C LEU A 31 7.61 -7.34 2.61
N ARG A 32 8.05 -8.57 2.32
CA ARG A 32 8.59 -9.48 3.35
C ARG A 32 9.77 -8.88 4.13
N LYS A 33 10.66 -8.16 3.44
CA LYS A 33 11.80 -7.48 4.09
C LYS A 33 11.32 -6.34 5.00
N PHE A 34 10.33 -5.56 4.54
CA PHE A 34 9.76 -4.45 5.30
C PHE A 34 9.02 -4.94 6.56
N VAL A 35 8.12 -5.92 6.42
CA VAL A 35 7.35 -6.52 7.53
C VAL A 35 8.29 -7.06 8.60
N LYS A 36 9.31 -7.82 8.21
CA LYS A 36 10.30 -8.37 9.15
C LYS A 36 11.09 -7.28 9.87
N LYS A 37 11.47 -6.21 9.17
CA LYS A 37 12.24 -5.09 9.74
C LYS A 37 11.45 -4.30 10.80
N HIS A 38 10.14 -4.17 10.61
CA HIS A 38 9.28 -3.32 11.43
C HIS A 38 8.30 -4.09 12.31
N SER A 39 8.40 -5.42 12.36
CA SER A 39 7.54 -6.30 13.16
C SER A 39 6.04 -6.06 12.96
N ILE A 40 5.61 -5.78 11.73
CA ILE A 40 4.21 -5.48 11.43
C ILE A 40 3.33 -6.71 11.71
N GLY A 41 2.31 -6.54 12.56
CA GLY A 41 1.42 -7.62 13.01
C GLY A 41 0.17 -7.85 12.15
N TYR A 42 -0.12 -7.00 11.17
CA TYR A 42 -1.29 -7.10 10.29
C TYR A 42 -0.89 -7.46 8.85
N PRO A 43 -1.79 -8.05 8.05
CA PRO A 43 -1.49 -8.46 6.68
C PRO A 43 -1.23 -7.27 5.76
N ILE A 44 -0.20 -7.40 4.91
CA ILE A 44 0.07 -6.47 3.80
C ILE A 44 0.03 -7.24 2.48
N LEU A 45 -0.91 -6.89 1.60
CA LEU A 45 -1.07 -7.47 0.27
C LEU A 45 -0.19 -6.75 -0.76
N GLY A 46 0.51 -7.51 -1.59
CA GLY A 46 1.23 -6.98 -2.74
C GLY A 46 0.31 -6.97 -3.97
N ASP A 47 -0.02 -5.79 -4.46
CA ASP A 47 -0.81 -5.55 -5.67
C ASP A 47 0.12 -5.19 -6.85
N THR A 48 0.97 -6.14 -7.24
CA THR A 48 2.06 -5.87 -8.21
C THR A 48 1.59 -5.37 -9.57
N ASN A 49 0.36 -5.70 -9.95
CA ASN A 49 -0.23 -5.26 -11.22
C ASN A 49 -1.02 -3.95 -11.05
N GLY A 50 -1.24 -3.52 -9.81
CA GLY A 50 -2.05 -2.36 -9.47
C GLY A 50 -3.54 -2.57 -9.74
N ASN A 51 -4.01 -3.82 -9.79
CA ASN A 51 -5.40 -4.17 -10.06
C ASN A 51 -6.31 -3.78 -8.89
N VAL A 52 -5.84 -4.00 -7.66
CA VAL A 52 -6.58 -3.60 -6.45
C VAL A 52 -6.64 -2.09 -6.37
N ALA A 53 -5.52 -1.40 -6.66
CA ALA A 53 -5.45 0.05 -6.70
C ALA A 53 -6.38 0.66 -7.77
N GLU A 54 -6.45 0.03 -8.94
CA GLU A 54 -7.32 0.45 -10.06
C GLU A 54 -8.81 0.24 -9.73
N VAL A 55 -9.21 -0.96 -9.29
CA VAL A 55 -10.61 -1.25 -8.91
C VAL A 55 -11.08 -0.40 -7.73
N SER A 56 -10.15 0.02 -6.86
CA SER A 56 -10.45 0.87 -5.71
C SER A 56 -10.39 2.37 -6.02
N ASP A 57 -10.06 2.77 -7.25
CA ASP A 57 -9.88 4.17 -7.67
C ASP A 57 -8.89 4.97 -6.79
N VAL A 58 -7.85 4.28 -6.29
CA VAL A 58 -6.76 4.89 -5.48
C VAL A 58 -5.42 4.83 -6.20
N ARG A 59 -5.41 4.37 -7.46
CA ARG A 59 -4.22 4.37 -8.29
C ARG A 59 -3.97 5.80 -8.77
N ASN A 60 -3.01 6.48 -8.13
CA ASN A 60 -2.49 7.72 -8.71
C ASN A 60 -1.92 7.41 -10.10
N GLU A 61 -2.45 8.07 -11.13
CA GLU A 61 -1.79 8.14 -12.41
C GLU A 61 -0.42 8.76 -12.17
N SER A 62 0.63 7.93 -12.20
CA SER A 62 1.97 8.42 -12.44
C SER A 62 1.86 9.23 -13.73
N LYS A 63 1.96 10.56 -13.65
CA LYS A 63 2.14 11.44 -14.80
C LYS A 63 3.41 10.99 -15.51
N ALA A 64 3.30 9.97 -16.35
CA ALA A 64 4.18 9.77 -17.46
C ALA A 64 3.82 10.90 -18.41
N THR A 65 4.57 11.98 -18.34
CA THR A 65 4.57 13.04 -19.35
C THR A 65 4.78 12.38 -20.71
N THR A 66 3.71 12.07 -21.41
CA THR A 66 3.74 11.93 -22.86
C THR A 66 3.98 13.31 -23.41
N ALA A 67 5.26 13.60 -23.65
CA ALA A 67 5.72 14.74 -24.43
C ALA A 67 5.33 14.53 -25.90
N SER A 68 4.02 14.54 -26.20
CA SER A 68 3.48 14.39 -27.55
C SER A 68 2.37 15.39 -27.88
N GLU A 69 2.26 16.49 -27.13
CA GLU A 69 1.37 17.62 -27.45
C GLU A 69 2.16 18.93 -27.44
N GLN A 70 3.09 19.10 -28.38
CA GLN A 70 3.59 20.42 -28.80
C GLN A 70 4.49 20.30 -30.04
N ARG A 71 3.94 19.86 -31.18
CA ARG A 71 4.44 20.21 -32.52
C ARG A 71 3.28 20.12 -33.52
N ASN A 72 2.43 21.14 -33.51
CA ASN A 72 1.76 21.61 -34.72
C ASN A 72 2.44 22.92 -35.12
#